data_AF-A0A6J2TMZ6-F1
#
_entry.id   AF-A0A6J2TMZ6-F1
#
_cell.length_a   1.000
_cell.length_b   1.000
_cell.length_c   1.000
_cell.angle_alpha   90.00
_cell.angle_beta   90.00
_cell.angle_gamma   90.00
#
_symmetry.space_group_name_H-M   'P 1'
#
loop_
_entity.id
_entity.type
_entity.pdbx_description
1 polymer ?
#
loop_
_entity_poly.entity_id
_entity_poly.type
_entity_poly.pdbx_seq_one_letter_code
_entity_poly.pdbx_strand_id
1 'polypeptide(L)'
;MKLIKHAVLLVALCSVVARAEPSVPFIGDLWSGIGEIGQDIIDGIRNATQEGADIAGDFLHHFQNATDEFVGDAKEYSQSVLEELHDGVVKGLASFARNVLLTLENLQQTISKVSNNIKRQVLQDALDVLVRINATATELETDVANIGIELQQRIESHRAEIETVLNQWSKSQLDTVDQETDGAGVKEAEQLINELVLRYGTYLNSCAEEVELRKVGFELQVSDVIEQYHNATTALAIQIDSCLRSTNSGRSARNCRNGVQGALANLIQAPKNLEDLKAAGAQLISSGLQGSVCVVQTLQELANEKLSVEIKIDIIIGQNKKAPEYDSTTLPIGSE
;
A
#
# COMPACT_ATOMS: atom_id res chain seq x y z
N MET A 1 -17.16 1.35 6.34
CA MET A 1 -17.43 0.22 7.27
C MET A 1 -17.80 -1.12 6.63
N LYS A 2 -18.64 -1.20 5.57
CA LYS A 2 -18.88 -2.49 4.86
C LYS A 2 -17.63 -3.01 4.12
N LEU A 3 -16.77 -2.13 3.61
CA LEU A 3 -15.58 -2.50 2.83
C LEU A 3 -14.45 -3.14 3.67
N ILE A 4 -14.19 -2.63 4.87
CA ILE A 4 -13.18 -3.18 5.81
C ILE A 4 -13.51 -4.64 6.18
N LYS A 5 -14.80 -4.96 6.39
CA LYS A 5 -15.26 -6.34 6.63
C LYS A 5 -14.94 -7.29 5.48
N HIS A 6 -14.91 -6.82 4.22
CA HIS A 6 -14.61 -7.67 3.07
C HIS A 6 -13.09 -7.82 2.87
N ALA A 7 -12.30 -6.78 3.16
CA ALA A 7 -10.84 -6.85 3.13
C ALA A 7 -10.28 -7.84 4.16
N VAL A 8 -10.78 -7.79 5.41
CA VAL A 8 -10.40 -8.73 6.48
C VAL A 8 -10.83 -10.17 6.14
N LEU A 9 -12.00 -10.35 5.52
CA LEU A 9 -12.47 -11.67 5.09
C LEU A 9 -11.64 -12.26 3.94
N LEU A 10 -11.13 -11.41 3.04
CA LEU A 10 -10.27 -11.80 1.92
C LEU A 10 -8.88 -12.26 2.40
N VAL A 11 -8.29 -11.54 3.35
CA VAL A 11 -7.01 -11.92 3.97
C VAL A 11 -7.14 -13.24 4.76
N ALA A 12 -8.26 -13.44 5.45
CA ALA A 12 -8.50 -14.68 6.21
C ALA A 12 -8.75 -15.94 5.34
N LEU A 13 -9.09 -15.79 4.06
CA LEU A 13 -9.42 -16.91 3.17
C LEU A 13 -8.20 -17.48 2.40
N CYS A 14 -7.06 -16.78 2.38
CA CYS A 14 -5.89 -17.19 1.59
C CYS A 14 -4.91 -18.15 2.31
N SER A 15 -5.12 -18.50 3.57
CA SER A 15 -4.11 -19.15 4.44
C SER A 15 -4.17 -20.68 4.56
N VAL A 16 -4.69 -21.42 3.57
CA VAL A 16 -4.80 -22.90 3.66
C VAL A 16 -4.19 -23.63 2.46
N VAL A 17 -2.86 -23.82 2.44
CA VAL A 17 -2.22 -24.99 1.77
C VAL A 17 -0.90 -25.34 2.47
N ALA A 18 -0.77 -26.56 2.99
CA ALA A 18 0.46 -27.11 3.60
C ALA A 18 1.18 -28.08 2.65
N ARG A 19 2.53 -28.17 2.70
CA ARG A 19 3.28 -29.33 2.14
C ARG A 19 4.71 -29.54 2.63
N ALA A 20 5.17 -30.80 2.46
CA ALA A 20 6.21 -31.53 3.18
C ALA A 20 7.63 -31.52 2.55
N GLU A 21 8.64 -31.80 3.38
CA GLU A 21 10.09 -31.73 3.12
C GLU A 21 10.74 -33.02 2.54
N PRO A 22 11.82 -32.90 1.74
CA PRO A 22 12.81 -33.96 1.51
C PRO A 22 14.25 -33.57 1.92
N SER A 23 15.06 -34.54 2.39
CA SER A 23 16.38 -34.31 3.02
C SER A 23 17.60 -34.74 2.16
N VAL A 24 18.55 -33.81 1.90
CA VAL A 24 19.91 -34.09 1.34
C VAL A 24 20.94 -33.01 1.78
N PRO A 25 22.25 -33.30 2.01
CA PRO A 25 23.19 -32.39 2.69
C PRO A 25 23.68 -31.13 1.93
N PHE A 26 23.77 -31.15 0.59
CA PHE A 26 24.09 -29.94 -0.22
C PHE A 26 22.91 -28.96 -0.30
N ILE A 27 21.72 -29.50 -0.05
CA ILE A 27 20.42 -28.85 -0.07
C ILE A 27 20.14 -28.25 1.32
N GLY A 28 20.70 -28.78 2.42
CA GLY A 28 20.40 -28.33 3.79
C GLY A 28 20.47 -26.82 4.02
N ASP A 29 21.58 -26.17 3.66
CA ASP A 29 21.81 -24.74 3.96
C ASP A 29 21.12 -23.79 2.97
N LEU A 30 20.90 -24.23 1.72
CA LEU A 30 20.13 -23.47 0.73
C LEU A 30 18.62 -23.62 0.99
N TRP A 31 18.19 -24.77 1.52
CA TRP A 31 16.78 -25.10 1.74
C TRP A 31 16.24 -24.67 3.11
N SER A 32 17.09 -24.48 4.13
CA SER A 32 16.68 -23.76 5.33
C SER A 32 16.21 -22.34 5.00
N GLY A 33 16.93 -21.64 4.12
CA GLY A 33 16.50 -20.32 3.60
C GLY A 33 15.32 -20.36 2.62
N ILE A 34 14.91 -21.55 2.13
CA ILE A 34 13.74 -21.77 1.25
C ILE A 34 12.46 -21.97 2.07
N GLY A 35 12.55 -22.64 3.22
CA GLY A 35 11.46 -22.68 4.20
C GLY A 35 11.19 -21.30 4.79
N GLU A 36 12.24 -20.51 5.04
CA GLU A 36 12.17 -19.16 5.61
C GLU A 36 11.45 -18.14 4.72
N ILE A 37 11.47 -18.19 3.38
CA ILE A 37 10.73 -17.21 2.55
C ILE A 37 9.21 -17.38 2.66
N GLY A 38 8.75 -18.62 2.50
CA GLY A 38 7.35 -18.97 2.68
C GLY A 38 6.93 -18.73 4.12
N GLN A 39 7.80 -19.04 5.08
CA GLN A 39 7.55 -18.75 6.49
C GLN A 39 7.62 -17.26 6.82
N ASP A 40 8.46 -16.41 6.24
CA ASP A 40 8.50 -14.97 6.54
C ASP A 40 7.24 -14.25 6.04
N ILE A 41 6.73 -14.66 4.86
CA ILE A 41 5.46 -14.16 4.32
C ILE A 41 4.28 -14.76 5.12
N ILE A 42 4.29 -16.07 5.39
CA ILE A 42 3.24 -16.72 6.18
C ILE A 42 3.28 -16.26 7.63
N ASP A 43 4.43 -15.98 8.22
CA ASP A 43 4.64 -15.51 9.59
C ASP A 43 4.37 -14.01 9.67
N GLY A 44 4.65 -13.21 8.64
CA GLY A 44 4.12 -11.84 8.56
C GLY A 44 2.59 -11.83 8.51
N ILE A 45 1.98 -12.66 7.64
CA ILE A 45 0.53 -12.82 7.57
C ILE A 45 -0.03 -13.42 8.88
N ARG A 46 0.65 -14.39 9.49
CA ARG A 46 0.22 -15.10 10.70
C ARG A 46 0.46 -14.28 11.95
N ASN A 47 1.51 -13.48 12.05
CA ASN A 47 1.72 -12.49 13.12
C ASN A 47 0.68 -11.39 12.97
N ALA A 48 0.43 -10.85 11.77
CA ALA A 48 -0.71 -9.96 11.52
C ALA A 48 -2.04 -10.57 11.95
N THR A 49 -2.21 -11.89 11.80
CA THR A 49 -3.42 -12.61 12.20
C THR A 49 -3.44 -13.01 13.68
N GLN A 50 -2.30 -13.22 14.34
CA GLN A 50 -2.18 -13.61 15.76
C GLN A 50 -2.15 -12.39 16.68
N GLU A 51 -1.34 -11.38 16.37
CA GLU A 51 -1.45 -10.05 16.99
C GLU A 51 -2.82 -9.46 16.70
N GLY A 52 -3.31 -9.66 15.48
CA GLY A 52 -4.71 -9.40 15.15
C GLY A 52 -5.69 -10.19 16.02
N ALA A 53 -5.50 -11.49 16.27
CA ALA A 53 -6.42 -12.27 17.10
C ALA A 53 -6.41 -11.84 18.58
N ASP A 54 -5.26 -11.40 19.10
CA ASP A 54 -5.13 -10.85 20.45
C ASP A 54 -5.83 -9.47 20.55
N ILE A 55 -5.64 -8.61 19.55
CA ILE A 55 -6.37 -7.33 19.42
C ILE A 55 -7.87 -7.58 19.13
N ALA A 56 -8.23 -8.66 18.43
CA ALA A 56 -9.62 -9.05 18.17
C ALA A 56 -10.33 -9.54 19.44
N GLY A 57 -9.57 -10.13 20.37
CA GLY A 57 -10.01 -10.46 21.72
C GLY A 57 -10.40 -9.22 22.51
N ASP A 58 -9.56 -8.18 22.48
CA ASP A 58 -9.84 -6.88 23.08
C ASP A 58 -10.95 -6.12 22.32
N PHE A 59 -10.96 -6.18 20.99
CA PHE A 59 -12.00 -5.63 20.11
C PHE A 59 -13.38 -6.21 20.39
N LEU A 60 -13.51 -7.53 20.61
CA LEU A 60 -14.78 -8.17 20.98
C LEU A 60 -15.24 -7.79 22.39
N HIS A 61 -14.30 -7.50 23.29
CA HIS A 61 -14.57 -7.04 24.65
C HIS A 61 -15.00 -5.55 24.69
N HIS A 62 -14.47 -4.71 23.79
CA HIS A 62 -14.86 -3.30 23.60
C HIS A 62 -16.11 -3.13 22.72
N PHE A 63 -16.38 -4.05 21.79
CA PHE A 63 -17.62 -4.12 20.99
C PHE A 63 -18.89 -4.13 21.86
N GLN A 64 -18.77 -4.66 23.08
CA GLN A 64 -19.88 -4.77 24.02
C GLN A 64 -20.11 -3.49 24.84
N ASN A 65 -19.18 -2.52 24.87
CA ASN A 65 -19.21 -1.42 25.84
C ASN A 65 -19.07 0.04 25.32
N ALA A 66 -18.57 0.33 24.11
CA ALA A 66 -18.55 1.72 23.61
C ALA A 66 -18.37 1.83 22.08
N THR A 67 -19.00 2.83 21.44
CA THR A 67 -18.93 3.02 19.97
C THR A 67 -17.67 3.76 19.52
N ASP A 68 -17.12 4.66 20.34
CA ASP A 68 -15.94 5.46 20.00
C ASP A 68 -14.62 4.71 20.27
N GLU A 69 -14.56 3.96 21.38
CA GLU A 69 -13.43 3.07 21.73
C GLU A 69 -13.29 1.95 20.69
N PHE A 70 -14.42 1.36 20.30
CA PHE A 70 -14.51 0.37 19.21
C PHE A 70 -13.97 0.87 17.86
N VAL A 71 -14.23 2.13 17.48
CA VAL A 71 -13.71 2.69 16.23
C VAL A 71 -12.21 2.96 16.31
N GLY A 72 -11.70 3.32 17.49
CA GLY A 72 -10.27 3.42 17.78
C GLY A 72 -9.56 2.07 17.60
N ASP A 73 -10.01 1.04 18.32
CA ASP A 73 -9.41 -0.30 18.30
C ASP A 73 -9.46 -0.93 16.90
N ALA A 74 -10.57 -0.75 16.18
CA ALA A 74 -10.71 -1.25 14.80
C ALA A 74 -9.70 -0.62 13.84
N LYS A 75 -9.40 0.67 14.04
CA LYS A 75 -8.45 1.41 13.21
C LYS A 75 -7.02 0.97 13.52
N GLU A 76 -6.67 0.87 14.79
CA GLU A 76 -5.35 0.42 15.24
C GLU A 76 -5.07 -1.02 14.77
N TYR A 77 -6.04 -1.93 14.94
CA TYR A 77 -6.00 -3.28 14.37
C TYR A 77 -5.72 -3.25 12.86
N SER A 78 -6.48 -2.45 12.11
CA SER A 78 -6.32 -2.38 10.66
C SER A 78 -4.94 -1.85 10.27
N GLN A 79 -4.38 -0.89 11.02
CA GLN A 79 -3.07 -0.34 10.73
C GLN A 79 -1.96 -1.37 11.00
N SER A 80 -2.02 -2.07 12.14
CA SER A 80 -1.08 -3.16 12.46
C SER A 80 -1.08 -4.25 11.38
N VAL A 81 -2.26 -4.70 10.93
CA VAL A 81 -2.34 -5.70 9.84
C VAL A 81 -1.71 -5.20 8.54
N LEU A 82 -1.89 -3.92 8.20
CA LEU A 82 -1.32 -3.32 6.99
C LEU A 82 0.20 -3.20 7.08
N GLU A 83 0.72 -2.84 8.26
CA GLU A 83 2.16 -2.73 8.52
C GLU A 83 2.85 -4.09 8.46
N GLU A 84 2.28 -5.11 9.11
CA GLU A 84 2.79 -6.48 9.08
C GLU A 84 2.74 -7.10 7.68
N LEU A 85 1.67 -6.84 6.92
CA LEU A 85 1.60 -7.26 5.50
C LEU A 85 2.73 -6.62 4.69
N HIS A 86 2.90 -5.30 4.82
CA HIS A 86 3.94 -4.56 4.13
C HIS A 86 5.33 -5.09 4.45
N ASP A 87 5.63 -5.26 5.74
CA ASP A 87 6.90 -5.79 6.21
C ASP A 87 7.14 -7.23 5.74
N GLY A 88 6.12 -8.09 5.79
CA GLY A 88 6.18 -9.46 5.26
C GLY A 88 6.50 -9.50 3.76
N VAL A 89 5.90 -8.61 2.96
CA VAL A 89 6.17 -8.51 1.52
C VAL A 89 7.59 -8.01 1.25
N VAL A 90 8.04 -6.98 1.97
CA VAL A 90 9.41 -6.45 1.86
C VAL A 90 10.44 -7.52 2.25
N LYS A 91 10.25 -8.21 3.38
CA LYS A 91 11.10 -9.32 3.81
C LYS A 91 11.11 -10.46 2.81
N GLY A 92 9.94 -10.86 2.30
CA GLY A 92 9.81 -11.90 1.28
C GLY A 92 10.58 -11.56 0.00
N LEU A 93 10.49 -10.31 -0.47
CA LEU A 93 11.28 -9.79 -1.59
C LEU A 93 12.79 -9.83 -1.31
N ALA A 94 13.21 -9.32 -0.15
CA ALA A 94 14.61 -9.27 0.25
C ALA A 94 15.23 -10.68 0.35
N SER A 95 14.50 -11.62 0.95
CA SER A 95 14.90 -13.02 1.07
C SER A 95 14.94 -13.70 -0.31
N PHE A 96 13.97 -13.43 -1.19
CA PHE A 96 13.99 -13.92 -2.58
C PHE A 96 15.23 -13.41 -3.33
N ALA A 97 15.48 -12.10 -3.32
CA ALA A 97 16.64 -11.50 -3.97
C ALA A 97 17.96 -12.09 -3.43
N ARG A 98 18.09 -12.22 -2.10
CA ARG A 98 19.26 -12.84 -1.47
C ARG A 98 19.47 -14.29 -1.93
N ASN A 99 18.41 -15.09 -2.02
CA ASN A 99 18.52 -16.49 -2.44
C ASN A 99 18.90 -16.62 -3.93
N VAL A 100 18.41 -15.72 -4.78
CA VAL A 100 18.86 -15.64 -6.18
C VAL A 100 20.34 -15.26 -6.24
N LEU A 101 20.79 -14.26 -5.46
CA LEU A 101 22.19 -13.86 -5.39
C LEU A 101 23.13 -15.01 -4.96
N LEU A 102 22.78 -15.75 -3.91
CA LEU A 102 23.57 -16.91 -3.48
C LEU A 102 23.66 -17.98 -4.57
N THR A 103 22.56 -18.22 -5.28
CA THR A 103 22.52 -19.14 -6.42
C THR A 103 23.43 -18.66 -7.55
N LEU A 104 23.43 -17.36 -7.85
CA LEU A 104 24.31 -16.74 -8.84
C LEU A 104 25.78 -16.94 -8.51
N GLU A 105 26.20 -16.60 -7.29
CA GLU A 105 27.59 -16.70 -6.85
C GLU A 105 28.11 -18.15 -6.95
N ASN A 106 27.32 -19.12 -6.48
CA ASN A 106 27.67 -20.53 -6.55
C ASN A 106 27.75 -21.04 -8.00
N LEU A 107 26.78 -20.65 -8.84
CA LEU A 107 26.74 -21.03 -10.25
C LEU A 107 27.93 -20.47 -11.01
N GLN A 108 28.27 -19.19 -10.80
CA GLN A 108 29.39 -18.52 -11.45
C GLN A 108 30.73 -19.19 -11.12
N GLN A 109 30.96 -19.54 -9.85
CA GLN A 109 32.14 -20.29 -9.44
C GLN A 109 32.21 -21.68 -10.09
N THR A 110 31.07 -22.35 -10.22
CA THR A 110 31.01 -23.72 -10.72
C THR A 110 31.16 -23.80 -12.24
N ILE A 111 30.58 -22.87 -13.00
CA ILE A 111 30.67 -22.82 -14.48
C ILE A 111 32.13 -22.86 -14.95
N SER A 112 33.04 -22.16 -14.26
CA SER A 112 34.46 -22.13 -14.60
C SER A 112 35.15 -23.51 -14.56
N LYS A 113 34.61 -24.43 -13.74
CA LYS A 113 35.13 -25.79 -13.53
C LYS A 113 34.49 -26.80 -14.49
N VAL A 114 33.44 -26.43 -15.23
CA VAL A 114 32.74 -27.32 -16.16
C VAL A 114 33.53 -27.41 -17.48
N SER A 115 34.05 -28.59 -17.80
CA SER A 115 34.86 -28.82 -19.01
C SER A 115 34.02 -29.06 -20.28
N ASN A 116 32.79 -29.56 -20.15
CA ASN A 116 31.91 -29.82 -21.28
C ASN A 116 31.26 -28.52 -21.78
N ASN A 117 31.55 -28.12 -23.02
CA ASN A 117 31.07 -26.85 -23.60
C ASN A 117 29.55 -26.72 -23.66
N ILE A 118 28.80 -27.81 -23.91
CA ILE A 118 27.33 -27.77 -23.98
C ILE A 118 26.74 -27.47 -22.60
N LYS A 119 27.26 -28.16 -21.56
CA LYS A 119 26.86 -27.89 -20.18
C LYS A 119 27.23 -26.47 -19.77
N ARG A 120 28.45 -26.04 -20.09
CA ARG A 120 28.92 -24.68 -19.76
C ARG A 120 27.99 -23.63 -20.37
N GLN A 121 27.64 -23.76 -21.65
CA GLN A 121 26.76 -22.81 -22.32
C GLN A 121 25.38 -22.73 -21.66
N VAL A 122 24.72 -23.86 -21.40
CA VAL A 122 23.37 -23.82 -20.81
C VAL A 122 23.36 -23.27 -19.38
N LEU A 123 24.44 -23.52 -18.62
CA LEU A 123 24.61 -22.94 -17.29
C LEU A 123 24.89 -21.44 -17.36
N GLN A 124 25.61 -20.96 -18.39
CA GLN A 124 25.77 -19.52 -18.65
C GLN A 124 24.43 -18.87 -19.02
N ASP A 125 23.62 -19.51 -19.86
CA ASP A 125 22.28 -19.02 -20.18
C ASP A 125 21.41 -18.89 -18.90
N ALA A 126 21.49 -19.86 -17.99
CA ALA A 126 20.80 -19.81 -16.70
C ALA A 126 21.32 -18.69 -15.80
N LEU A 127 22.64 -18.50 -15.75
CA LEU A 127 23.29 -17.41 -15.01
C LEU A 127 22.79 -16.05 -15.50
N ASP A 128 22.76 -15.84 -16.82
CA ASP A 128 22.33 -14.57 -17.42
C ASP A 128 20.86 -14.21 -17.12
N VAL A 129 19.99 -15.20 -16.95
CA VAL A 129 18.59 -14.98 -16.55
C VAL A 129 18.51 -14.65 -15.06
N LEU A 130 19.20 -15.42 -14.21
CA LEU A 130 19.22 -15.18 -12.77
C LEU A 130 19.80 -13.80 -12.43
N VAL A 131 20.79 -13.32 -13.18
CA VAL A 131 21.38 -11.97 -12.99
C VAL A 131 20.32 -10.90 -13.20
N ARG A 132 19.51 -11.03 -14.26
CA ARG A 132 18.42 -10.08 -14.55
C ARG A 132 17.34 -10.14 -13.48
N ILE A 133 16.93 -11.33 -13.06
CA ILE A 133 15.93 -11.52 -12.00
C ILE A 133 16.41 -10.87 -10.71
N ASN A 134 17.66 -11.11 -10.32
CA ASN A 134 18.25 -10.53 -9.10
C ASN A 134 18.23 -9.01 -9.16
N ALA A 135 18.69 -8.42 -10.27
CA ALA A 135 18.72 -6.97 -10.43
C ALA A 135 17.31 -6.36 -10.32
N THR A 136 16.33 -6.91 -11.05
CA THR A 136 14.96 -6.39 -11.01
C THR A 136 14.28 -6.63 -9.66
N ALA A 137 14.58 -7.74 -8.97
CA ALA A 137 14.03 -8.04 -7.65
C ALA A 137 14.59 -7.11 -6.56
N THR A 138 15.90 -6.84 -6.55
CA THR A 138 16.52 -5.89 -5.60
C THR A 138 16.02 -4.46 -5.81
N GLU A 139 15.83 -4.05 -7.06
CA GLU A 139 15.22 -2.75 -7.35
C GLU A 139 13.75 -2.71 -6.88
N LEU A 140 12.97 -3.76 -7.15
CA LEU A 140 11.59 -3.86 -6.68
C LEU A 140 11.49 -3.87 -5.14
N GLU A 141 12.40 -4.55 -4.43
CA GLU A 141 12.50 -4.52 -2.97
C GLU A 141 12.62 -3.07 -2.45
N THR A 142 13.53 -2.30 -3.05
CA THR A 142 13.74 -0.90 -2.68
C THR A 142 12.50 -0.06 -2.97
N ASP A 143 11.89 -0.24 -4.14
CA ASP A 143 10.69 0.50 -4.54
C ASP A 143 9.51 0.17 -3.61
N VAL A 144 9.28 -1.10 -3.31
CA VAL A 144 8.19 -1.54 -2.41
C VAL A 144 8.37 -0.99 -1.01
N ALA A 145 9.58 -1.06 -0.44
CA ALA A 145 9.87 -0.50 0.89
C ALA A 145 9.58 1.01 0.97
N ASN A 146 9.74 1.74 -0.13
CA ASN A 146 9.51 3.18 -0.18
C ASN A 146 8.03 3.57 -0.46
N ILE A 147 7.24 2.70 -1.12
CA ILE A 147 5.85 2.98 -1.49
C ILE A 147 5.02 3.41 -0.28
N GLY A 148 5.16 2.71 0.85
CA GLY A 148 4.40 3.04 2.08
C GLY A 148 4.70 4.46 2.58
N ILE A 149 5.98 4.82 2.63
CA ILE A 149 6.44 6.14 3.08
C ILE A 149 5.96 7.23 2.12
N GLU A 150 6.15 7.03 0.81
CA GLU A 150 5.78 8.03 -0.19
C GLU A 150 4.26 8.25 -0.29
N LEU A 151 3.46 7.20 -0.18
CA LEU A 151 2.01 7.31 -0.15
C LEU A 151 1.53 8.06 1.10
N GLN A 152 2.05 7.71 2.27
CA GLN A 152 1.68 8.38 3.53
C GLN A 152 2.02 9.87 3.50
N GLN A 153 3.23 10.22 3.04
CA GLN A 153 3.64 11.62 2.89
C GLN A 153 2.72 12.38 1.93
N ARG A 154 2.32 11.76 0.81
CA ARG A 154 1.35 12.36 -0.12
C ARG A 154 -0.01 12.54 0.53
N ILE A 155 -0.48 11.57 1.31
CA ILE A 155 -1.74 11.65 2.07
C ILE A 155 -1.73 12.82 3.04
N GLU A 156 -0.68 12.94 3.83
CA GLU A 156 -0.53 14.02 4.80
C GLU A 156 -0.41 15.39 4.12
N SER A 157 0.39 15.51 3.06
CA SER A 157 0.54 16.76 2.30
C SER A 157 -0.79 17.24 1.74
N HIS A 158 -1.57 16.34 1.12
CA HIS A 158 -2.88 16.70 0.56
C HIS A 158 -3.89 17.09 1.64
N ARG A 159 -3.91 16.36 2.76
CA ARG A 159 -4.77 16.70 3.89
C ARG A 159 -4.43 18.10 4.41
N ALA A 160 -3.15 18.41 4.61
CA ALA A 160 -2.70 19.71 5.10
C ALA A 160 -3.05 20.86 4.14
N GLU A 161 -2.91 20.65 2.84
CA GLU A 161 -3.31 21.63 1.81
C GLU A 161 -4.82 21.92 1.87
N ILE A 162 -5.64 20.87 1.90
CA ILE A 162 -7.10 21.01 1.95
C ILE A 162 -7.54 21.66 3.26
N GLU A 163 -6.97 21.24 4.39
CA GLU A 163 -7.24 21.82 5.71
C GLU A 163 -6.88 23.31 5.73
N THR A 164 -5.74 23.70 5.15
CA THR A 164 -5.33 25.11 5.05
C THR A 164 -6.34 25.92 4.26
N VAL A 165 -6.74 25.46 3.07
CA VAL A 165 -7.71 26.15 2.21
C VAL A 165 -9.08 26.27 2.88
N LEU A 166 -9.54 25.20 3.54
CA LEU A 166 -10.81 25.20 4.26
C LEU A 166 -10.78 26.13 5.46
N ASN A 167 -9.73 26.07 6.29
CA ASN A 167 -9.61 26.94 7.47
C ASN A 167 -9.53 28.42 7.10
N GLN A 168 -8.81 28.77 6.03
CA GLN A 168 -8.76 30.15 5.52
C GLN A 168 -10.14 30.62 5.03
N TRP A 169 -10.85 29.79 4.28
CA TRP A 169 -12.20 30.10 3.84
C TRP A 169 -13.17 30.25 5.02
N SER A 170 -13.19 29.29 5.93
CA SER A 170 -14.02 29.30 7.15
C SER A 170 -13.81 30.55 7.97
N LYS A 171 -12.55 30.92 8.23
CA LYS A 171 -12.20 32.14 8.97
C LYS A 171 -12.72 33.39 8.26
N SER A 172 -12.49 33.50 6.95
CA SER A 172 -12.98 34.64 6.16
C SER A 172 -14.50 34.80 6.23
N GLN A 173 -15.24 33.70 6.22
CA GLN A 173 -16.69 33.73 6.34
C GLN A 173 -17.14 34.18 7.73
N LEU A 174 -16.52 33.65 8.80
CA LEU A 174 -16.84 34.04 10.18
C LEU A 174 -16.49 35.50 10.46
N ASP A 175 -15.33 35.98 9.99
CA ASP A 175 -14.92 37.38 10.12
C ASP A 175 -15.93 38.32 9.43
N THR A 176 -16.48 37.89 8.28
CA THR A 176 -17.52 38.65 7.56
C THR A 176 -18.82 38.73 8.37
N VAL A 177 -19.27 37.61 8.94
CA VAL A 177 -20.47 37.57 9.79
C VAL A 177 -20.29 38.42 11.04
N ASP A 178 -19.14 38.34 11.69
CA ASP A 178 -18.83 39.12 12.88
C ASP A 178 -18.92 40.62 12.60
N GLN A 179 -18.26 41.08 11.53
CA GLN A 179 -18.24 42.49 11.12
C GLN A 179 -19.64 43.02 10.74
N GLU A 180 -20.44 42.23 10.03
CA GLU A 180 -21.74 42.67 9.50
C GLU A 180 -22.88 42.54 10.51
N THR A 181 -22.70 41.75 11.58
CA THR A 181 -23.74 41.47 12.59
C THR A 181 -23.36 41.87 14.01
N ASP A 182 -22.16 42.44 14.21
CA ASP A 182 -21.66 42.79 15.54
C ASP A 182 -21.60 41.54 16.47
N GLY A 183 -21.21 40.41 15.88
CA GLY A 183 -21.10 39.09 16.53
C GLY A 183 -22.40 38.28 16.67
N ALA A 184 -23.58 38.85 16.38
CA ALA A 184 -24.86 38.19 16.65
C ALA A 184 -25.10 36.90 15.84
N GLY A 185 -24.60 36.82 14.60
CA GLY A 185 -24.76 35.65 13.71
C GLY A 185 -23.63 34.62 13.75
N VAL A 186 -22.53 34.89 14.45
CA VAL A 186 -21.27 34.13 14.33
C VAL A 186 -21.43 32.66 14.72
N LYS A 187 -22.15 32.38 15.81
CA LYS A 187 -22.33 31.01 16.31
C LYS A 187 -23.11 30.13 15.32
N GLU A 188 -24.12 30.68 14.67
CA GLU A 188 -24.92 29.93 13.69
C GLU A 188 -24.11 29.66 12.41
N ALA A 189 -23.35 30.66 11.94
CA ALA A 189 -22.44 30.49 10.81
C ALA A 189 -21.33 29.47 11.10
N GLU A 190 -20.77 29.48 12.33
CA GLU A 190 -19.78 28.52 12.79
C GLU A 190 -20.31 27.10 12.78
N GLN A 191 -21.56 26.87 13.22
CA GLN A 191 -22.19 25.56 13.15
C GLN A 191 -22.30 25.06 11.71
N LEU A 192 -22.79 25.88 10.78
CA LEU A 192 -22.90 25.52 9.36
C LEU A 192 -21.54 25.16 8.74
N ILE A 193 -20.50 25.94 9.05
CA ILE A 193 -19.15 25.71 8.55
C ILE A 193 -18.56 24.43 9.14
N ASN A 194 -18.71 24.22 10.46
CA ASN A 194 -18.21 23.02 11.13
C ASN A 194 -18.86 21.74 10.60
N GLU A 195 -20.17 21.76 10.32
CA GLU A 195 -20.85 20.63 9.69
C GLU A 195 -20.29 20.31 8.30
N LEU A 196 -20.00 21.33 7.49
CA LEU A 196 -19.39 21.17 6.17
C LEU A 196 -17.98 20.55 6.30
N VAL A 197 -17.13 21.13 7.13
CA VAL A 197 -15.75 20.67 7.35
C VAL A 197 -15.72 19.24 7.85
N LEU A 198 -16.57 18.89 8.83
CA LEU A 198 -16.64 17.53 9.37
C LEU A 198 -17.07 16.50 8.31
N ARG A 199 -18.09 16.83 7.50
CA ARG A 199 -18.59 15.94 6.46
C ARG A 199 -17.54 15.66 5.41
N TYR A 200 -16.93 16.71 4.85
CA TYR A 200 -15.94 16.55 3.78
C TYR A 200 -14.60 16.02 4.29
N GLY A 201 -14.21 16.32 5.54
CA GLY A 201 -13.09 15.64 6.19
C GLY A 201 -13.31 14.13 6.29
N THR A 202 -14.54 13.69 6.58
CA THR A 202 -14.90 12.27 6.60
C THR A 202 -14.80 11.64 5.20
N TYR A 203 -15.28 12.32 4.16
CA TYR A 203 -15.18 11.82 2.78
C TYR A 203 -13.74 11.70 2.30
N LEU A 204 -12.90 12.70 2.59
CA LEU A 204 -11.48 12.67 2.26
C LEU A 204 -10.74 11.53 2.98
N ASN A 205 -11.10 11.25 4.25
CA ASN A 205 -10.57 10.08 4.97
C ASN A 205 -10.97 8.77 4.29
N SER A 206 -12.22 8.64 3.84
CA SER A 206 -12.66 7.47 3.06
C SER A 206 -11.89 7.31 1.75
N CYS A 207 -11.53 8.43 1.08
CA CYS A 207 -10.69 8.36 -0.11
C CYS A 207 -9.24 7.92 0.21
N ALA A 208 -8.69 8.32 1.36
CA ALA A 208 -7.38 7.85 1.81
C ALA A 208 -7.40 6.34 2.10
N GLU A 209 -8.46 5.83 2.73
CA GLU A 209 -8.66 4.38 2.92
C GLU A 209 -8.69 3.62 1.58
N GLU A 210 -9.26 4.20 0.52
CA GLU A 210 -9.24 3.57 -0.82
C GLU A 210 -7.82 3.46 -1.38
N VAL A 211 -6.96 4.45 -1.14
CA VAL A 211 -5.55 4.41 -1.57
C VAL A 211 -4.79 3.31 -0.83
N GLU A 212 -5.00 3.17 0.49
CA GLU A 212 -4.43 2.07 1.28
C GLU A 212 -4.90 0.70 0.77
N LEU A 213 -6.18 0.55 0.41
CA LEU A 213 -6.68 -0.70 -0.18
C LEU A 213 -6.01 -1.03 -1.52
N ARG A 214 -5.70 -0.03 -2.34
CA ARG A 214 -4.96 -0.25 -3.60
C ARG A 214 -3.51 -0.65 -3.33
N LYS A 215 -2.88 -0.09 -2.29
CA LYS A 215 -1.55 -0.50 -1.81
C LYS A 215 -1.54 -1.97 -1.40
N VAL A 216 -2.51 -2.40 -0.57
CA VAL A 216 -2.67 -3.82 -0.20
C VAL A 216 -2.82 -4.71 -1.42
N GLY A 217 -3.68 -4.33 -2.38
CA GLY A 217 -3.88 -5.11 -3.60
C GLY A 217 -2.59 -5.26 -4.41
N PHE A 218 -1.77 -4.21 -4.47
CA PHE A 218 -0.46 -4.24 -5.10
C PHE A 218 0.53 -5.15 -4.33
N GLU A 219 0.59 -5.05 -3.01
CA GLU A 219 1.48 -5.85 -2.16
C GLU A 219 1.17 -7.35 -2.23
N LEU A 220 -0.12 -7.72 -2.27
CA LEU A 220 -0.55 -9.10 -2.52
C LEU A 220 -0.12 -9.59 -3.90
N GLN A 221 -0.24 -8.74 -4.93
CA GLN A 221 0.21 -9.08 -6.28
C GLN A 221 1.73 -9.30 -6.33
N VAL A 222 2.50 -8.48 -5.61
CA VAL A 222 3.95 -8.68 -5.45
C VAL A 222 4.23 -10.02 -4.79
N SER A 223 3.57 -10.32 -3.67
CA SER A 223 3.72 -11.59 -2.95
C SER A 223 3.48 -12.80 -3.85
N ASP A 224 2.36 -12.83 -4.58
CA ASP A 224 2.01 -13.94 -5.50
C ASP A 224 3.08 -14.17 -6.58
N VAL A 225 3.58 -13.08 -7.17
CA VAL A 225 4.60 -13.14 -8.23
C VAL A 225 5.94 -13.63 -7.65
N ILE A 226 6.30 -13.20 -6.45
CA ILE A 226 7.52 -13.64 -5.78
C ILE A 226 7.44 -15.11 -5.39
N GLU A 227 6.30 -15.58 -4.87
CA GLU A 227 6.10 -17.01 -4.60
C GLU A 227 6.25 -17.85 -5.88
N GLN A 228 5.62 -17.41 -6.98
CA GLN A 228 5.74 -18.08 -8.27
C GLN A 228 7.20 -18.20 -8.72
N TYR A 229 7.96 -17.11 -8.68
CA TYR A 229 9.35 -17.12 -9.15
C TYR A 229 10.33 -17.72 -8.18
N HIS A 230 10.02 -17.71 -6.89
CA HIS A 230 10.70 -18.51 -5.90
C HIS A 230 10.62 -19.99 -6.27
N ASN A 231 9.41 -20.52 -6.47
CA ASN A 231 9.18 -21.92 -6.87
C ASN A 231 9.90 -22.28 -8.18
N ALA A 232 9.85 -21.40 -9.19
CA ALA A 232 10.50 -21.61 -10.46
C ALA A 232 12.04 -21.57 -10.36
N THR A 233 12.60 -20.68 -9.54
CA THR A 233 14.05 -20.59 -9.26
C THR A 233 14.53 -21.84 -8.54
N THR A 234 13.75 -22.34 -7.59
CA THR A 234 14.00 -23.60 -6.89
C THR A 234 14.04 -24.79 -7.86
N ALA A 235 13.07 -24.88 -8.78
CA ALA A 235 13.08 -25.91 -9.81
C ALA A 235 14.31 -25.82 -10.73
N LEU A 236 14.74 -24.61 -11.10
CA LEU A 236 15.96 -24.38 -11.87
C LEU A 236 17.22 -24.83 -11.09
N ALA A 237 17.32 -24.50 -9.81
CA ALA A 237 18.45 -24.89 -8.97
C ALA A 237 18.61 -26.42 -8.90
N ILE A 238 17.50 -27.18 -8.80
CA ILE A 238 17.51 -28.65 -8.85
C ILE A 238 18.06 -29.16 -10.19
N GLN A 239 17.66 -28.55 -11.31
CA GLN A 239 18.16 -28.95 -12.63
C GLN A 239 19.63 -28.60 -12.83
N ILE A 240 20.09 -27.48 -12.28
CA ILE A 240 21.50 -27.09 -12.26
C ILE A 240 22.32 -28.12 -11.47
N ASP A 241 21.92 -28.48 -10.25
CA ASP A 241 22.63 -29.49 -9.44
C ASP A 241 22.69 -30.84 -10.16
N SER A 242 21.57 -31.31 -10.72
CA SER A 242 21.51 -32.52 -11.54
C SER A 242 22.46 -32.46 -12.74
N CYS A 243 22.49 -31.33 -13.45
CA CYS A 243 23.40 -31.11 -14.57
C CYS A 243 24.88 -31.25 -14.13
N LEU A 244 25.24 -30.62 -13.01
CA LEU A 244 26.59 -30.57 -12.47
C LEU A 244 27.09 -31.95 -12.01
N ARG A 245 26.23 -32.75 -11.37
CA ARG A 245 26.56 -34.12 -10.92
C ARG A 245 26.67 -35.13 -12.07
N SER A 246 25.99 -34.87 -13.18
CA SER A 246 25.95 -35.80 -14.30
C SER A 246 27.31 -35.93 -15.00
N THR A 247 27.57 -37.08 -15.65
CA THR A 247 28.85 -37.32 -16.36
C THR A 247 29.12 -36.30 -17.48
N ASN A 248 30.36 -36.24 -17.99
CA ASN A 248 30.72 -35.40 -19.15
C ASN A 248 30.39 -36.03 -20.51
N SER A 249 29.68 -37.16 -20.54
CA SER A 249 29.28 -37.83 -21.79
C SER A 249 28.30 -36.97 -22.60
N GLY A 250 28.31 -37.14 -23.94
CA GLY A 250 27.44 -36.37 -24.83
C GLY A 250 25.93 -36.54 -24.56
N ARG A 251 25.50 -37.71 -24.09
CA ARG A 251 24.10 -37.97 -23.68
C ARG A 251 23.74 -37.18 -22.42
N SER A 252 24.64 -37.19 -21.43
CA SER A 252 24.49 -36.45 -20.17
C SER A 252 24.47 -34.95 -20.40
N ALA A 253 25.30 -34.43 -21.31
CA ALA A 253 25.31 -33.03 -21.68
C ALA A 253 24.00 -32.57 -22.34
N ARG A 254 23.38 -33.41 -23.20
CA ARG A 254 22.05 -33.13 -23.76
C ARG A 254 20.95 -33.15 -22.70
N ASN A 255 20.99 -34.11 -21.78
CA ASN A 255 20.01 -34.18 -20.69
C ASN A 255 20.12 -32.95 -19.77
N CYS A 256 21.34 -32.54 -19.41
CA CYS A 256 21.58 -31.28 -18.70
C CYS A 256 20.95 -30.10 -19.44
N ARG A 257 21.25 -29.96 -20.73
CA ARG A 257 20.71 -28.89 -21.55
C ARG A 257 19.18 -28.86 -21.51
N ASN A 258 18.54 -30.01 -21.75
CA ASN A 258 17.09 -30.09 -21.78
C ASN A 258 16.45 -29.80 -20.42
N GLY A 259 17.03 -30.32 -19.33
CA GLY A 259 16.53 -30.09 -17.97
C GLY A 259 16.62 -28.62 -17.56
N VAL A 260 17.80 -28.02 -17.75
CA VAL A 260 18.03 -26.60 -17.43
C VAL A 260 17.18 -25.70 -18.32
N GLN A 261 17.13 -25.92 -19.63
CA GLN A 261 16.30 -25.11 -20.54
C GLN A 261 14.81 -25.26 -20.24
N GLY A 262 14.36 -26.47 -19.87
CA GLY A 262 12.98 -26.71 -19.47
C GLY A 262 12.59 -25.94 -18.21
N ALA A 263 13.45 -25.90 -17.19
CA ALA A 263 13.21 -25.09 -16.00
C ALA A 263 13.31 -23.58 -16.28
N LEU A 264 14.28 -23.17 -17.12
CA LEU A 264 14.49 -21.77 -17.49
C LEU A 264 13.29 -21.17 -18.23
N ALA A 265 12.54 -21.98 -18.99
CA ALA A 265 11.34 -21.52 -19.68
C ALA A 265 10.29 -20.92 -18.73
N ASN A 266 10.24 -21.37 -17.45
CA ASN A 266 9.33 -20.83 -16.44
C ASN A 266 9.80 -19.49 -15.85
N LEU A 267 11.06 -19.11 -16.08
CA LEU A 267 11.69 -17.91 -15.53
C LEU A 267 11.90 -16.82 -16.59
N ILE A 268 11.67 -17.13 -17.86
CA ILE A 268 11.99 -16.20 -18.96
C ILE A 268 11.18 -14.89 -18.90
N GLN A 269 9.96 -14.93 -18.34
CA GLN A 269 9.11 -13.75 -18.15
C GLN A 269 9.36 -13.04 -16.82
N ALA A 270 10.16 -13.61 -15.91
CA ALA A 270 10.32 -13.07 -14.56
C ALA A 270 10.85 -11.63 -14.54
N PRO A 271 11.92 -11.27 -15.29
CA PRO A 271 12.38 -9.88 -15.30
C PRO A 271 11.29 -8.92 -15.74
N LYS A 272 10.51 -9.27 -16.77
CA LYS A 272 9.46 -8.41 -17.30
C LYS A 272 8.31 -8.24 -16.31
N ASN A 273 7.87 -9.33 -15.68
CA ASN A 273 6.79 -9.27 -14.69
C ASN A 273 7.21 -8.47 -13.44
N LEU A 274 8.48 -8.58 -13.01
CA LEU A 274 9.02 -7.77 -11.92
C LEU A 274 9.10 -6.29 -12.32
N GLU A 275 9.53 -5.96 -13.54
CA GLU A 275 9.47 -4.59 -14.08
C GLU A 275 8.05 -4.04 -14.14
N ASP A 276 7.07 -4.87 -14.52
CA ASP A 276 5.67 -4.46 -14.57
C ASP A 276 5.12 -4.16 -13.17
N LEU A 277 5.54 -4.90 -12.14
CA LEU A 277 5.24 -4.58 -10.74
C LEU A 277 5.87 -3.25 -10.33
N LYS A 278 7.13 -2.99 -10.70
CA LYS A 278 7.76 -1.68 -10.42
C LYS A 278 6.97 -0.53 -11.05
N ALA A 279 6.55 -0.69 -12.31
CA ALA A 279 5.74 0.30 -13.00
C ALA A 279 4.37 0.50 -12.31
N ALA A 280 3.74 -0.58 -11.85
CA ALA A 280 2.48 -0.51 -11.10
C ALA A 280 2.66 0.21 -9.76
N GLY A 281 3.75 -0.04 -9.02
CA GLY A 281 4.08 0.66 -7.78
C GLY A 281 4.30 2.16 -7.99
N ALA A 282 5.05 2.54 -9.02
CA ALA A 282 5.22 3.95 -9.41
C ALA A 282 3.89 4.61 -9.84
N GLN A 283 3.02 3.86 -10.52
CA GLN A 283 1.68 4.32 -10.86
C GLN A 283 0.82 4.55 -9.60
N LEU A 284 0.93 3.68 -8.60
CA LEU A 284 0.22 3.82 -7.32
C LEU A 284 0.65 5.11 -6.59
N ILE A 285 1.96 5.39 -6.53
CA ILE A 285 2.48 6.63 -5.93
C ILE A 285 2.01 7.87 -6.71
N SER A 286 2.18 7.85 -8.03
CA SER A 286 1.85 9.00 -8.89
C SER A 286 0.35 9.28 -8.95
N SER A 287 -0.48 8.23 -8.96
CA SER A 287 -1.93 8.36 -8.90
C SER A 287 -2.39 8.77 -7.50
N GLY A 288 -1.79 8.25 -6.42
CA GLY A 288 -2.03 8.64 -5.03
C GLY A 288 -3.47 9.05 -4.70
N LEU A 289 -3.63 10.13 -3.93
CA LEU A 289 -4.93 10.78 -3.71
C LEU A 289 -5.36 11.66 -4.88
N GLN A 290 -4.46 12.41 -5.52
CA GLN A 290 -4.79 13.39 -6.56
C GLN A 290 -5.39 12.78 -7.83
N GLY A 291 -4.93 11.58 -8.20
CA GLY A 291 -5.48 10.74 -9.26
C GLY A 291 -6.58 9.80 -8.78
N SER A 292 -6.94 9.82 -7.49
CA SER A 292 -8.12 9.11 -7.00
C SER A 292 -9.38 9.86 -7.45
N VAL A 293 -10.22 9.15 -8.20
CA VAL A 293 -11.55 9.62 -8.61
C VAL A 293 -12.37 10.08 -7.40
N CYS A 294 -12.24 9.39 -6.26
CA CYS A 294 -12.90 9.74 -5.01
C CYS A 294 -12.56 11.16 -4.54
N VAL A 295 -11.28 11.53 -4.55
CA VAL A 295 -10.83 12.84 -4.06
C VAL A 295 -11.31 13.94 -4.99
N VAL A 296 -11.16 13.76 -6.31
CA VAL A 296 -11.60 14.74 -7.30
C VAL A 296 -13.10 15.01 -7.17
N GLN A 297 -13.91 13.95 -7.04
CA GLN A 297 -15.36 14.07 -6.83
C GLN A 297 -15.68 14.78 -5.51
N THR A 298 -15.05 14.37 -4.41
CA THR A 298 -15.25 14.97 -3.08
C THR A 298 -14.92 16.47 -3.08
N LEU A 299 -13.82 16.88 -3.72
CA LEU A 299 -13.43 18.28 -3.81
C LEU A 299 -14.38 19.10 -4.70
N GLN A 300 -14.89 18.50 -5.77
CA GLN A 300 -15.89 19.13 -6.62
C GLN A 300 -17.22 19.34 -5.88
N GLU A 301 -17.67 18.35 -5.12
CA GLU A 301 -18.85 18.44 -4.28
C GLU A 301 -18.68 19.49 -3.18
N LEU A 302 -17.50 19.53 -2.53
CA LEU A 302 -17.15 20.54 -1.53
C LEU A 302 -17.23 21.95 -2.12
N ALA A 303 -16.68 22.16 -3.31
CA ALA A 303 -16.73 23.47 -3.98
C ALA A 303 -18.18 23.93 -4.22
N ASN A 304 -19.07 23.02 -4.60
CA ASN A 304 -20.49 23.33 -4.80
C ASN A 304 -21.21 23.61 -3.48
N GLU A 305 -20.95 22.81 -2.43
CA GLU A 305 -21.58 23.02 -1.13
C GLU A 305 -21.09 24.31 -0.43
N LYS A 306 -19.82 24.71 -0.63
CA LYS A 306 -19.31 26.00 -0.13
C LYS A 306 -20.17 27.17 -0.63
N LEU A 307 -20.53 27.18 -1.91
CA LEU A 307 -21.42 28.22 -2.47
C LEU A 307 -22.79 28.19 -1.79
N SER A 308 -23.34 27.00 -1.52
CA SER A 308 -24.62 26.90 -0.80
C SER A 308 -24.51 27.37 0.65
N VAL A 309 -23.37 27.17 1.31
CA VAL A 309 -23.13 27.64 2.67
C VAL A 309 -22.96 29.16 2.69
N GLU A 310 -22.24 29.74 1.73
CA GLU A 310 -22.10 31.20 1.57
C GLU A 310 -23.47 31.88 1.45
N ILE A 311 -24.39 31.33 0.65
CA ILE A 311 -25.76 31.85 0.55
C ILE A 311 -26.50 31.80 1.91
N LYS A 312 -26.32 30.72 2.68
CA LYS A 312 -26.93 30.60 4.02
C LYS A 312 -26.32 31.60 5.00
N ILE A 313 -25.02 31.86 4.88
CA ILE A 313 -24.31 32.87 5.66
C ILE A 313 -24.84 34.27 5.35
N ASP A 314 -25.08 34.61 4.08
CA ASP A 314 -25.72 35.88 3.69
C ASP A 314 -27.11 36.05 4.31
N ILE A 315 -27.88 34.96 4.40
CA ILE A 315 -29.19 34.96 5.07
C ILE A 315 -29.04 35.24 6.57
N ILE A 316 -28.09 34.58 7.25
CA ILE A 316 -27.79 34.83 8.67
C ILE A 316 -27.42 36.30 8.89
N ILE A 317 -26.57 36.85 8.04
CA ILE A 317 -26.19 38.28 8.08
C ILE A 317 -27.45 39.15 7.94
N GLY A 318 -28.28 38.89 6.93
CA GLY A 318 -29.50 39.68 6.70
C GLY A 318 -30.49 39.65 7.87
N GLN A 319 -30.60 38.52 8.58
CA GLN A 319 -31.49 38.36 9.74
C GLN A 319 -30.95 39.03 11.01
N ASN A 320 -29.63 39.14 11.14
CA ASN A 320 -28.96 39.65 12.34
C ASN A 320 -28.41 41.08 12.18
N LYS A 321 -28.57 41.69 11.00
CA LYS A 321 -28.25 43.11 10.80
C LYS A 321 -29.12 43.97 11.71
N LYS A 322 -28.48 44.78 12.56
CA LYS A 322 -29.18 45.81 13.34
C LYS A 322 -29.88 46.76 12.35
N ALA A 323 -31.15 47.08 12.62
CA ALA A 323 -31.82 48.17 11.92
C ALA A 323 -30.95 49.43 12.06
N PRO A 324 -30.79 50.25 11.00
CA PRO A 324 -30.03 51.47 11.11
C PRO A 324 -30.61 52.28 12.27
N GLU A 325 -29.75 52.63 13.22
CA GLU A 325 -30.08 53.56 14.29
C GLU A 325 -30.48 54.86 13.59
N TYR A 326 -31.79 55.09 13.47
CA TYR A 326 -32.30 56.36 12.96
C TYR A 326 -31.95 57.38 14.03
N ASP A 327 -30.86 58.10 13.80
CA ASP A 327 -30.45 59.23 14.62
C ASP A 327 -31.60 60.24 14.63
N SER A 328 -32.42 60.16 15.69
CA SER A 328 -33.61 60.99 15.88
C SER A 328 -33.24 62.39 16.35
N THR A 329 -31.95 62.71 16.41
CA THR A 329 -31.41 63.91 17.07
C THR A 329 -31.26 65.12 16.14
N THR A 330 -31.71 65.02 14.88
CA THR A 330 -31.88 66.19 14.00
C THR A 330 -33.35 66.50 13.74
N LEU A 331 -34.08 66.84 14.80
CA LEU A 331 -35.26 67.70 14.67
C LEU A 331 -34.77 69.11 14.30
N PRO A 332 -35.16 69.68 13.14
CA PRO A 332 -34.93 71.09 12.89
C PRO A 332 -35.76 71.87 13.91
N ILE A 333 -35.07 72.52 14.85
CA ILE A 333 -35.67 73.55 15.69
C ILE A 333 -36.20 74.63 14.73
N GLY A 334 -37.51 74.80 14.71
CA GLY A 334 -38.18 75.82 13.92
C GLY A 334 -37.60 77.20 14.22
N SER A 335 -37.33 77.95 13.16
CA SER A 335 -37.16 79.40 13.23
C SER A 335 -38.49 80.03 12.86
N GLU A 336 -38.96 80.90 13.76
CA GLU A 336 -40.15 81.75 13.65
C GLU A 336 -40.15 82.66 12.41
#